data_AF-A0A8S2YT69-F1
#
_entry.id   AF-A0A8S2YT69-F1
#
_cell.length_a   1.000
_cell.length_b   1.000
_cell.length_c   1.000
_cell.angle_alpha   90.00
_cell.angle_beta   90.00
_cell.angle_gamma   90.00
#
_symmetry.space_group_name_H-M   'P 1'
#
loop_
_entity.id
_entity.type
_entity.pdbx_description
1 polymer ?
#
loop_
_entity_poly.entity_id
_entity_poly.type
_entity_poly.pdbx_seq_one_letter_code
_entity_poly.pdbx_strand_id
1 'polypeptide(L)' 'TTTTTSTTTTTATSTTTTTTTSITTTTTTHTTATTETTTTSTTTTTTSGS' A
#
# COMPACT_ATOMS: atom_id res chain seq x y z
N THR A 1 8.91 -11.80 29.69
CA THR A 1 7.84 -12.22 28.74
C THR A 1 7.99 -11.44 27.45
N THR A 2 7.88 -12.11 26.30
CA THR A 2 7.94 -11.47 24.98
C THR A 2 6.55 -11.40 24.39
N THR A 3 6.10 -10.22 23.99
CA THR A 3 4.82 -10.01 23.29
C THR A 3 5.10 -9.37 21.94
N THR A 4 4.62 -10.00 20.87
CA THR A 4 4.69 -9.45 19.50
C THR A 4 3.33 -8.94 19.11
N THR A 5 3.25 -7.66 18.71
CA THR A 5 2.03 -7.07 18.13
C THR A 5 2.27 -6.82 16.65
N SER A 6 1.38 -7.32 15.81
CA SER A 6 1.44 -7.13 14.35
C SER A 6 0.28 -6.25 13.89
N THR A 7 0.59 -5.20 13.14
CA THR A 7 -0.40 -4.32 12.51
C THR A 7 -0.28 -4.46 10.99
N THR A 8 -1.37 -4.87 10.34
CA THR A 8 -1.46 -4.95 8.88
C THR A 8 -2.19 -3.73 8.35
N THR A 9 -1.55 -2.98 7.46
CA THR A 9 -2.15 -1.81 6.78
C THR A 9 -2.26 -2.10 5.29
N THR A 10 -3.47 -1.93 4.75
CA THR A 10 -3.75 -2.06 3.31
C THR A 10 -3.99 -0.67 2.74
N THR A 11 -3.17 -0.24 1.79
CA THR A 11 -3.31 1.07 1.11
C THR A 11 -3.65 0.84 -0.36
N ALA A 12 -4.63 1.58 -0.87
CA ALA A 12 -4.95 1.60 -2.29
C ALA A 12 -4.27 2.81 -2.95
N THR A 13 -3.41 2.56 -3.93
CA THR A 13 -2.78 3.60 -4.76
C THR A 13 -3.41 3.55 -6.14
N SER A 14 -3.91 4.69 -6.64
CA SER A 14 -4.51 4.79 -7.98
C SER A 14 -3.58 5.55 -8.92
N THR A 15 -3.18 4.90 -10.01
CA THR A 15 -2.34 5.52 -11.05
C THR A 15 -3.22 5.84 -12.26
N THR A 16 -3.18 7.09 -12.71
CA THR A 16 -3.95 7.57 -13.88
C THR A 16 -3.01 7.79 -15.06
N THR A 17 -3.22 7.06 -16.16
CA THR A 17 -2.46 7.20 -17.40
C THR A 17 -3.35 7.78 -18.50
N THR A 18 -2.90 8.86 -19.14
CA THR A 18 -3.59 9.52 -20.25
C THR A 18 -2.88 9.22 -21.57
N THR A 19 -3.60 8.68 -22.56
CA THR A 19 -3.06 8.42 -23.90
C THR A 19 -3.78 9.30 -24.92
N THR A 20 -3.01 9.98 -25.77
CA THR A 20 -3.53 10.81 -26.87
C THR A 20 -3.08 10.23 -28.21
N THR A 21 -4.03 9.83 -29.06
CA THR A 21 -3.78 9.42 -30.45
C THR A 21 -4.06 10.59 -31.39
N SER A 22 -3.17 10.84 -32.36
CA SER A 22 -3.36 11.89 -33.38
C SER A 22 -4.10 11.36 -34.61
N ILE A 23 -4.75 12.29 -35.33
CA ILE A 23 -5.66 12.16 -36.51
C ILE A 23 -7.15 12.41 -36.15
N THR A 24 -7.58 12.00 -34.96
CA THR A 24 -8.87 12.39 -34.34
C THR A 24 -8.66 12.51 -32.84
N THR A 25 -8.91 13.67 -32.22
CA THR A 25 -8.61 13.89 -30.79
C THR A 25 -9.59 13.11 -29.90
N THR A 26 -9.27 11.86 -29.61
CA THR A 26 -9.96 11.03 -28.61
C THR A 26 -9.00 10.81 -27.45
N THR A 27 -9.35 11.34 -26.28
CA THR A 27 -8.59 11.14 -25.03
C THR A 27 -9.18 9.95 -24.27
N THR A 28 -8.41 8.88 -24.07
CA THR A 28 -8.80 7.78 -23.17
C THR A 28 -8.05 7.90 -21.85
N THR A 29 -8.80 7.90 -20.75
CA THR A 29 -8.24 7.88 -19.38
C THR A 29 -8.24 6.44 -18.89
N HIS A 30 -7.06 5.93 -18.52
CA HIS A 30 -6.92 4.61 -17.90
C HIS A 30 -6.56 4.79 -16.42
N THR A 31 -7.40 4.29 -15.52
CA THR A 31 -7.12 4.25 -14.09
C THR A 31 -6.84 2.81 -13.67
N THR A 32 -5.62 2.55 -13.20
CA THR A 32 -5.25 1.25 -12.60
C THR A 32 -5.12 1.43 -11.10
N ALA A 33 -5.91 0.67 -10.33
CA ALA A 33 -5.77 0.61 -8.88
C ALA A 33 -4.80 -0.52 -8.50
N THR A 34 -3.75 -0.19 -7.75
CA THR A 34 -2.84 -1.16 -7.15
C THR A 34 -3.05 -1.19 -5.65
N THR A 35 -3.31 -2.38 -5.10
CA THR A 35 -3.43 -2.60 -3.66
C THR A 35 -2.07 -3.00 -3.09
N GLU A 36 -1.56 -2.21 -2.16
CA GLU A 36 -0.32 -2.50 -1.44
C GLU A 36 -0.65 -2.96 -0.01
N THR A 37 -0.11 -4.10 0.38
CA THR A 37 -0.26 -4.66 1.73
C THR A 37 1.08 -4.54 2.46
N THR A 38 1.13 -3.74 3.53
CA THR A 38 2.31 -3.59 4.39
C THR A 38 2.01 -4.13 5.79
N THR A 39 2.81 -5.08 6.26
CA THR A 39 2.71 -5.62 7.63
C THR A 39 3.86 -5.08 8.46
N THR A 40 3.54 -4.39 9.56
CA THR A 40 4.53 -3.91 10.53
C THR A 40 4.42 -4.71 11.82
N SER A 41 5.50 -5.35 12.25
CA SER A 41 5.57 -6.11 13.51
C SER A 41 6.40 -5.33 14.53
N THR A 42 5.85 -5.11 15.71
CA THR A 42 6.57 -4.53 16.86
C THR A 42 6.74 -5.60 17.93
N THR A 43 8.00 -5.92 18.25
CA THR A 43 8.34 -6.88 19.30
C THR A 43 8.70 -6.12 20.58
N THR A 44 7.96 -6.34 21.66
CA THR A 44 8.27 -5.77 22.98
C THR A 44 8.73 -6.88 23.92
N THR A 45 9.97 -6.80 24.36
CA THR A 45 10.53 -7.71 25.38
C THR A 45 10.43 -7.03 26.73
N THR A 46 9.65 -7.62 27.65
CA THR A 46 9.62 -7.17 29.04
C THR A 46 10.52 -8.06 29.87
N THR A 47 11.64 -7.52 30.34
CA THR A 47 12.53 -8.19 31.30
C THR A 47 12.02 -7.90 32.71
N SER A 48 11.34 -8.86 33.32
CA SER A 48 11.06 -8.83 34.75
C SER A 48 12.37 -9.18 35.48
N GLY A 49 13.06 -8.16 35.99
CA GLY A 49 14.28 -8.35 36.79
C GLY A 49 13.96 -8.99 38.14
N SER A 50 14.84 -9.87 38.58
CA SER A 50 14.93 -10.32 39.98
C SER A 50 16.31 -9.99 40.52
#